data_AF-I0ILD9-F1
#
_entry.id   AF-I0ILD9-F1
#
_cell.length_a   1.000
_cell.length_b   1.000
_cell.length_c   1.000
_cell.angle_alpha   90.00
_cell.angle_beta   90.00
_cell.angle_gamma   90.00
#
_symmetry.space_group_name_H-M   'P 1'
#
loop_
_entity.id
_entity.type
_entity.pdbx_description
1 polymer ?
#
loop_
_entity_poly.entity_id
_entity_poly.type
_entity_poly.pdbx_seq_one_letter_code
_entity_poly.pdbx_strand_id
1 'polypeptide(L)'
;MIVKLFRRGTGRGSGPVDYLLGETDSNGEPRPHTPEILFGDPDTIRDVIDSLDFRHKYTSGVLSFATEERPSPSQQEQVIREFEDLAFAGLSRDRVLVLWVRHTGKDGRVELHFVIPKVDLVTGKQFNAFPPGWRKDFKDWKNMTNLRNGWADPEDPNRARVRSPGENESPSRSREKERLTDLLIVRIKEGRIHDRKGVVDALKEQGYEVGRLSADYLSVKKPGEKPLRLKGGIFAESFSLEESEKVRTADRAERLGKAIRGSALARGRRERQTQARYETVRGTEIREKVNNG
;
A
#
# COMPACT_ATOMS: atom_id res chain seq x y z
N MET A 1 3.92 -0.98 1.35
CA MET A 1 2.57 -0.64 1.88
C MET A 1 1.56 -0.25 0.77
N ILE A 2 0.29 -0.65 0.92
CA ILE A 2 -0.88 -0.22 0.14
C ILE A 2 -1.87 0.60 0.98
N VAL A 3 -2.66 1.46 0.34
CA VAL A 3 -3.78 2.19 0.94
C VAL A 3 -5.08 1.68 0.34
N LYS A 4 -6.02 1.21 1.18
CA LYS A 4 -7.32 0.71 0.73
C LYS A 4 -8.44 1.31 1.55
N LEU A 5 -9.42 1.92 0.89
CA LEU A 5 -10.67 2.35 1.51
C LEU A 5 -11.73 1.26 1.39
N PHE A 6 -12.55 1.09 2.42
CA PHE A 6 -13.67 0.16 2.40
C PHE A 6 -14.95 0.84 1.86
N ARG A 7 -15.78 0.06 1.16
CA ARG A 7 -17.04 0.52 0.55
C ARG A 7 -18.21 0.56 1.56
N ARG A 8 -17.95 0.99 2.79
CA ARG A 8 -18.94 1.18 3.86
C ARG A 8 -18.84 2.60 4.42
N GLY A 9 -19.85 3.07 5.15
CA GLY A 9 -19.84 4.45 5.69
C GLY A 9 -21.20 5.07 5.99
N THR A 10 -22.31 4.35 5.85
CA THR A 10 -23.67 4.87 6.06
C THR A 10 -24.33 4.37 7.33
N GLY A 11 -23.70 3.41 8.03
CA GLY A 11 -24.24 2.79 9.24
C GLY A 11 -23.86 3.55 10.52
N ARG A 12 -24.22 2.95 11.66
CA ARG A 12 -23.82 3.40 13.00
C ARG A 12 -22.33 3.20 13.28
N GLY A 13 -21.81 3.91 14.27
CA GLY A 13 -20.42 3.88 14.70
C GLY A 13 -19.98 2.52 15.27
N SER A 14 -20.90 1.75 15.85
CA SER A 14 -20.63 0.38 16.29
C SER A 14 -20.13 -0.53 15.16
N GLY A 15 -20.72 -0.43 13.96
CA GLY A 15 -20.36 -1.25 12.81
C GLY A 15 -18.86 -1.24 12.47
N PRO A 16 -18.22 -0.08 12.22
CA PRO A 16 -16.79 -0.02 11.96
C PRO A 16 -15.94 -0.24 13.22
N VAL A 17 -16.34 0.27 14.40
CA VAL A 17 -15.51 0.19 15.61
C VAL A 17 -15.45 -1.24 16.16
N ASP A 18 -16.60 -1.92 16.28
CA ASP A 18 -16.67 -3.30 16.78
C ASP A 18 -15.96 -4.26 15.84
N TYR A 19 -16.00 -3.99 14.52
CA TYR A 19 -15.22 -4.76 13.55
C TYR A 19 -13.70 -4.62 13.76
N LEU A 20 -13.23 -3.42 14.13
CA LEU A 20 -11.81 -3.19 14.38
C LEU A 20 -11.34 -3.78 15.72
N LEU A 21 -12.19 -3.78 16.74
CA LEU A 21 -11.82 -4.28 18.08
C LEU A 21 -12.21 -5.74 18.31
N GLY A 22 -13.04 -6.30 17.44
CA GLY A 22 -13.56 -7.66 17.57
C GLY A 22 -12.47 -8.72 17.47
N GLU A 23 -12.66 -9.79 18.22
CA GLU A 23 -11.73 -10.95 18.27
C GLU A 23 -11.75 -11.79 17.00
N THR A 24 -12.72 -11.57 16.09
CA THR A 24 -12.85 -12.29 14.82
C THR A 24 -12.59 -11.40 13.62
N ASP A 25 -12.12 -12.01 12.52
CA ASP A 25 -11.95 -11.37 11.24
C ASP A 25 -13.28 -11.29 10.45
N SER A 26 -13.22 -10.78 9.21
CA SER A 26 -14.42 -10.66 8.36
C SER A 26 -15.07 -11.98 7.96
N ASN A 27 -14.37 -13.10 8.10
CA ASN A 27 -14.87 -14.45 7.81
C ASN A 27 -15.42 -15.14 9.06
N GLY A 28 -15.36 -14.47 10.23
CA GLY A 28 -15.75 -15.03 11.52
C GLY A 28 -14.65 -15.87 12.18
N GLU A 29 -13.45 -15.90 11.61
CA GLU A 29 -12.33 -16.66 12.16
C GLU A 29 -11.66 -15.89 13.30
N PRO A 30 -11.24 -16.54 14.39
CA PRO A 30 -10.50 -15.88 15.45
C PRO A 30 -9.22 -15.22 14.92
N ARG A 31 -9.02 -13.97 15.32
CA ARG A 31 -7.79 -13.22 15.04
C ARG A 31 -6.66 -13.86 15.84
N PRO A 32 -5.47 -14.02 15.23
CA PRO A 32 -4.33 -14.62 15.92
C PRO A 32 -3.76 -13.72 17.01
N HIS A 33 -4.00 -12.42 16.92
CA HIS A 33 -3.53 -11.41 17.85
C HIS A 33 -4.67 -10.45 18.16
N THR A 34 -4.73 -10.02 19.41
CA THR A 34 -5.67 -9.00 19.86
C THR A 34 -5.41 -7.70 19.10
N PRO A 35 -6.45 -7.03 18.56
CA PRO A 35 -6.33 -5.70 17.99
C PRO A 35 -5.73 -4.71 18.98
N GLU A 36 -4.79 -3.88 18.54
CA GLU A 36 -4.16 -2.87 19.38
C GLU A 36 -4.58 -1.47 18.96
N ILE A 37 -5.16 -0.71 19.87
CA ILE A 37 -5.47 0.70 19.64
C ILE A 37 -4.15 1.47 19.62
N LEU A 38 -3.87 2.15 18.51
CA LEU A 38 -2.68 2.99 18.37
C LEU A 38 -2.98 4.45 18.69
N PHE A 39 -4.15 4.94 18.30
CA PHE A 39 -4.56 6.32 18.50
C PHE A 39 -6.08 6.47 18.43
N GLY A 40 -6.63 7.44 19.17
CA GLY A 40 -8.06 7.74 19.19
C GLY A 40 -8.83 6.92 20.22
N ASP A 41 -10.04 7.38 20.52
CA ASP A 41 -10.94 6.76 21.51
C ASP A 41 -12.14 6.10 20.81
N PRO A 42 -12.33 4.78 20.94
CA PRO A 42 -13.41 4.06 20.27
C PRO A 42 -14.81 4.57 20.58
N ASP A 43 -15.09 4.89 21.85
CA ASP A 43 -16.42 5.32 22.28
C ASP A 43 -16.74 6.71 21.75
N THR A 44 -15.79 7.65 21.83
CA THR A 44 -15.90 8.96 21.20
C THR A 44 -16.18 8.85 19.69
N ILE A 45 -15.49 7.95 18.98
CA ILE A 45 -15.73 7.75 17.55
C ILE A 45 -17.13 7.18 17.28
N ARG A 46 -17.62 6.26 18.13
CA ARG A 46 -18.98 5.73 18.02
C ARG A 46 -20.01 6.86 18.17
N ASP A 47 -19.90 7.62 19.25
CA ASP A 47 -20.85 8.70 19.59
C ASP A 47 -20.86 9.79 18.52
N VAL A 48 -19.69 10.20 18.06
CA VAL A 48 -19.58 11.20 16.98
C VAL A 48 -20.26 10.67 15.72
N ILE A 49 -19.97 9.44 15.29
CA ILE A 49 -20.60 8.86 14.08
C ILE A 49 -22.11 8.77 14.26
N ASP A 50 -22.60 8.32 15.42
CA ASP A 50 -24.02 8.13 15.65
C ASP A 50 -24.80 9.45 15.69
N SER A 51 -24.17 10.54 16.12
CA SER A 51 -24.75 11.88 16.12
C SER A 51 -24.91 12.52 14.73
N LEU A 52 -24.26 11.98 13.68
CA LEU A 52 -24.30 12.60 12.35
C LEU A 52 -25.59 12.28 11.59
N ASP A 53 -26.26 13.30 11.07
CA ASP A 53 -27.43 13.15 10.19
C ASP A 53 -27.07 12.95 8.70
N PHE A 54 -25.78 12.90 8.37
CA PHE A 54 -25.32 12.68 7.00
C PHE A 54 -25.62 11.26 6.54
N ARG A 55 -25.98 11.09 5.26
CA ARG A 55 -26.09 9.76 4.63
C ARG A 55 -24.78 8.98 4.73
N HIS A 56 -23.65 9.64 4.53
CA HIS A 56 -22.31 9.06 4.66
C HIS A 56 -21.62 9.64 5.89
N LYS A 57 -21.64 8.89 6.98
CA LYS A 57 -21.21 9.31 8.31
C LYS A 57 -19.72 9.11 8.58
N TYR A 58 -19.07 8.14 7.95
CA TYR A 58 -17.65 7.87 8.18
C TYR A 58 -16.94 7.37 6.92
N THR A 59 -15.61 7.38 6.96
CA THR A 59 -14.73 6.63 6.05
C THR A 59 -13.92 5.64 6.86
N SER A 60 -13.77 4.42 6.38
CA SER A 60 -12.83 3.46 6.95
C SER A 60 -11.90 2.89 5.90
N GLY A 61 -10.72 2.45 6.33
CA GLY A 61 -9.72 1.87 5.46
C GLY A 61 -8.59 1.22 6.22
N VAL A 62 -7.56 0.85 5.47
CA VAL A 62 -6.37 0.17 6.00
C VAL A 62 -5.12 0.60 5.24
N LEU A 63 -4.03 0.72 5.99
CA LEU A 63 -2.66 0.72 5.48
C LEU A 63 -2.10 -0.68 5.69
N SER A 64 -1.94 -1.44 4.61
CA SER A 64 -1.49 -2.85 4.69
C SER A 64 -0.05 -2.95 4.16
N PHE A 65 0.82 -3.55 4.98
CA PHE A 65 2.22 -3.77 4.67
C PHE A 65 2.42 -5.13 4.00
N ALA A 66 3.50 -5.33 3.26
CA ALA A 66 3.80 -6.65 2.72
C ALA A 66 4.09 -7.65 3.86
N THR A 67 3.85 -8.94 3.64
CA THR A 67 4.04 -9.96 4.69
C THR A 67 5.49 -10.08 5.15
N GLU A 68 6.47 -9.66 4.36
CA GLU A 68 7.88 -9.59 4.75
C GLU A 68 8.25 -8.28 5.47
N GLU A 69 7.36 -7.28 5.47
CA GLU A 69 7.60 -5.99 6.11
C GLU A 69 7.18 -6.02 7.58
N ARG A 70 8.06 -5.53 8.45
CA ARG A 70 7.82 -5.36 9.88
C ARG A 70 8.12 -3.90 10.24
N PRO A 71 7.24 -2.94 9.90
CA PRO A 71 7.48 -1.54 10.23
C PRO A 71 7.61 -1.40 11.74
N SER A 72 8.66 -0.71 12.21
CA SER A 72 8.85 -0.44 13.64
C SER A 72 7.69 0.40 14.20
N PRO A 73 7.46 0.42 15.52
CA PRO A 73 6.46 1.31 16.12
C PRO A 73 6.63 2.78 15.70
N SER A 74 7.87 3.28 15.63
CA SER A 74 8.16 4.64 15.17
C SER A 74 7.82 4.87 13.70
N GLN A 75 8.07 3.87 12.82
CA GLN A 75 7.66 3.94 11.42
C GLN A 75 6.14 3.92 11.27
N GLN A 76 5.43 3.09 12.04
CA GLN A 76 3.96 3.06 12.05
C GLN A 76 3.39 4.42 12.45
N GLU A 77 3.90 5.00 13.54
CA GLU A 77 3.47 6.30 14.04
C GLU A 77 3.77 7.43 13.04
N GLN A 78 4.95 7.41 12.40
CA GLN A 78 5.30 8.37 11.35
C GLN A 78 4.34 8.29 10.16
N VAL A 79 4.02 7.08 9.68
CA VAL A 79 3.09 6.89 8.56
C VAL A 79 1.69 7.37 8.92
N ILE A 80 1.23 7.10 10.14
CA ILE A 80 -0.05 7.59 10.65
C ILE A 80 -0.10 9.12 10.61
N ARG A 81 0.93 9.81 11.15
CA ARG A 81 1.01 11.27 11.12
C ARG A 81 0.98 11.83 9.69
N GLU A 82 1.83 11.30 8.81
CA GLU A 82 1.90 11.80 7.42
C GLU A 82 0.62 11.52 6.63
N PHE A 83 -0.03 10.39 6.89
CA PHE A 83 -1.34 10.07 6.33
C PHE A 83 -2.36 11.12 6.74
N GLU A 84 -2.40 11.47 8.02
CA GLU A 84 -3.36 12.42 8.56
C GLU A 84 -3.10 13.85 8.07
N ASP A 85 -1.84 14.28 7.99
CA ASP A 85 -1.51 15.58 7.40
C ASP A 85 -2.11 15.72 6.00
N LEU A 86 -2.02 14.66 5.18
CA LEU A 86 -2.62 14.63 3.86
C LEU A 86 -4.15 14.49 3.90
N ALA A 87 -4.67 13.59 4.74
CA ALA A 87 -6.09 13.25 4.85
C ALA A 87 -6.92 14.37 5.50
N PHE A 88 -6.33 15.16 6.38
CA PHE A 88 -6.97 16.26 7.11
C PHE A 88 -6.63 17.61 6.50
N ALA A 89 -5.66 17.66 5.58
CA ALA A 89 -5.39 18.83 4.76
C ALA A 89 -5.11 20.07 5.63
N GLY A 90 -4.28 19.89 6.65
CA GLY A 90 -3.92 20.93 7.62
C GLY A 90 -4.90 21.12 8.79
N LEU A 91 -6.02 20.39 8.84
CA LEU A 91 -6.87 20.36 10.02
C LEU A 91 -6.26 19.48 11.11
N SER A 92 -6.37 19.93 12.36
CA SER A 92 -5.83 19.24 13.53
C SER A 92 -6.74 18.10 14.01
N ARG A 93 -6.17 17.19 14.82
CA ARG A 93 -6.85 15.98 15.31
C ARG A 93 -8.00 16.24 16.28
N ASP A 94 -8.05 17.40 16.92
CA ASP A 94 -9.17 17.87 17.74
C ASP A 94 -10.35 18.36 16.88
N ARG A 95 -10.11 18.66 15.60
CA ARG A 95 -11.13 19.10 14.64
C ARG A 95 -11.65 17.98 13.75
N VAL A 96 -10.77 17.06 13.36
CA VAL A 96 -11.10 15.85 12.60
C VAL A 96 -10.59 14.63 13.35
N LEU A 97 -11.50 13.85 13.93
CA LEU A 97 -11.15 12.67 14.71
C LEU A 97 -10.78 11.48 13.81
N VAL A 98 -9.96 10.57 14.36
CA VAL A 98 -9.66 9.27 13.78
C VAL A 98 -9.35 8.25 14.86
N LEU A 99 -9.86 7.03 14.69
CA LEU A 99 -9.40 5.86 15.43
C LEU A 99 -8.46 5.06 14.56
N TRP A 100 -7.29 4.71 15.09
CA TRP A 100 -6.31 3.80 14.50
C TRP A 100 -6.18 2.53 15.32
N VAL A 101 -6.31 1.39 14.66
CA VAL A 101 -6.17 0.06 15.28
C VAL A 101 -5.20 -0.77 14.44
N ARG A 102 -4.19 -1.34 15.08
CA ARG A 102 -3.27 -2.29 14.48
C ARG A 102 -3.84 -3.69 14.55
N HIS A 103 -3.89 -4.35 13.40
CA HIS A 103 -4.07 -5.80 13.28
C HIS A 103 -2.76 -6.43 12.83
N THR A 104 -2.48 -7.62 13.37
CA THR A 104 -1.36 -8.45 12.94
C THR A 104 -1.92 -9.78 12.46
N GLY A 105 -1.65 -10.12 11.20
CA GLY A 105 -2.08 -11.39 10.59
C GLY A 105 -1.30 -12.59 11.12
N LYS A 106 -1.77 -13.81 10.82
CA LYS A 106 -1.10 -15.08 11.20
C LYS A 106 0.30 -15.18 10.59
N ASP A 107 0.46 -14.59 9.41
CA ASP A 107 1.72 -14.47 8.66
C ASP A 107 2.61 -13.31 9.17
N GLY A 108 2.20 -12.63 10.25
CA GLY A 108 2.86 -11.47 10.82
C GLY A 108 2.66 -10.18 10.03
N ARG A 109 1.78 -10.17 9.01
CA ARG A 109 1.49 -8.95 8.25
C ARG A 109 0.89 -7.88 9.16
N VAL A 110 1.50 -6.69 9.14
CA VAL A 110 1.00 -5.53 9.89
C VAL A 110 -0.04 -4.80 9.04
N GLU A 111 -1.17 -4.47 9.65
CA GLU A 111 -2.27 -3.71 9.04
C GLU A 111 -2.72 -2.60 10.00
N LEU A 112 -2.65 -1.34 9.55
CA LEU A 112 -3.10 -0.19 10.33
C LEU A 112 -4.47 0.22 9.81
N HIS A 113 -5.51 -0.22 10.51
CA HIS A 113 -6.89 0.13 10.20
C HIS A 113 -7.24 1.49 10.77
N PHE A 114 -8.12 2.21 10.07
CA PHE A 114 -8.61 3.50 10.53
C PHE A 114 -10.11 3.70 10.28
N VAL A 115 -10.71 4.55 11.10
CA VAL A 115 -12.07 5.09 10.94
C VAL A 115 -12.05 6.59 11.19
N ILE A 116 -12.57 7.37 10.24
CA ILE A 116 -12.64 8.83 10.27
C ILE A 116 -14.12 9.24 10.15
N PRO A 117 -14.75 9.80 11.20
CA PRO A 117 -16.05 10.43 11.10
C PRO A 117 -16.02 11.57 10.07
N LYS A 118 -17.06 11.69 9.25
CA LYS A 118 -17.12 12.67 8.16
C LYS A 118 -17.65 14.01 8.64
N VAL A 119 -17.03 14.56 9.68
CA VAL A 119 -17.42 15.83 10.28
C VAL A 119 -16.20 16.64 10.64
N ASP A 120 -16.32 17.94 10.47
CA ASP A 120 -15.46 18.91 11.13
C ASP A 120 -16.16 19.34 12.42
N LEU A 121 -15.58 18.99 13.56
CA LEU A 121 -16.19 19.21 14.88
C LEU A 121 -16.40 20.68 15.22
N VAL A 122 -15.61 21.59 14.64
CA VAL A 122 -15.73 23.03 14.91
C VAL A 122 -16.95 23.62 14.19
N THR A 123 -17.21 23.18 12.97
CA THR A 123 -18.29 23.74 12.14
C THR A 123 -19.55 22.89 12.12
N GLY A 124 -19.47 21.62 12.55
CA GLY A 124 -20.53 20.62 12.41
C GLY A 124 -20.79 20.21 10.96
N LYS A 125 -20.04 20.73 9.98
CA LYS A 125 -20.26 20.46 8.55
C LYS A 125 -19.59 19.17 8.14
N GLN A 126 -20.11 18.56 7.08
CA GLN A 126 -19.57 17.31 6.56
C GLN A 126 -18.14 17.52 6.04
N PHE A 127 -17.18 16.81 6.63
CA PHE A 127 -15.80 16.77 6.17
C PHE A 127 -15.54 15.47 5.40
N ASN A 128 -14.88 15.58 4.24
CA ASN A 128 -14.50 14.42 3.45
C ASN A 128 -12.99 14.34 3.30
N ALA A 129 -12.35 13.48 4.12
CA ALA A 129 -10.93 13.19 4.05
C ALA A 129 -10.49 12.62 2.68
N PHE A 130 -11.42 12.09 1.88
CA PHE A 130 -11.16 11.50 0.56
C PHE A 130 -12.13 12.05 -0.51
N PRO A 131 -12.02 13.34 -0.88
CA PRO A 131 -12.80 13.96 -1.93
C PRO A 131 -12.43 13.37 -3.30
N PRO A 132 -13.25 13.61 -4.34
CA PRO A 132 -12.91 13.22 -5.71
C PRO A 132 -11.48 13.65 -6.08
N GLY A 133 -10.71 12.72 -6.65
CA GLY A 133 -9.29 12.95 -6.98
C GLY A 133 -8.28 12.49 -5.94
N TRP A 134 -8.71 12.11 -4.71
CA TRP A 134 -7.81 11.71 -3.61
C TRP A 134 -6.80 10.62 -3.99
N ARG A 135 -7.16 9.71 -4.90
CA ARG A 135 -6.29 8.60 -5.33
C ARG A 135 -4.95 9.08 -5.85
N LYS A 136 -4.94 10.21 -6.58
CA LYS A 136 -3.70 10.78 -7.11
C LYS A 136 -2.82 11.32 -5.97
N ASP A 137 -3.43 12.02 -5.03
CA ASP A 137 -2.73 12.62 -3.89
C ASP A 137 -2.10 11.53 -2.99
N PHE A 138 -2.87 10.50 -2.65
CA PHE A 138 -2.38 9.39 -1.84
C PHE A 138 -1.42 8.47 -2.59
N LYS A 139 -1.48 8.40 -3.93
CA LYS A 139 -0.52 7.65 -4.74
C LYS A 139 0.89 8.21 -4.57
N ASP A 140 1.05 9.52 -4.71
CA ASP A 140 2.36 10.17 -4.64
C ASP A 140 2.95 10.06 -3.22
N TRP A 141 2.13 10.27 -2.18
CA TRP A 141 2.52 10.04 -0.78
C TRP A 141 2.92 8.58 -0.52
N LYS A 142 2.07 7.61 -0.90
CA LYS A 142 2.36 6.17 -0.75
C LYS A 142 3.70 5.81 -1.41
N ASN A 143 3.93 6.27 -2.64
CA ASN A 143 5.15 5.95 -3.37
C ASN A 143 6.38 6.54 -2.68
N MET A 144 6.32 7.80 -2.25
CA MET A 144 7.37 8.44 -1.48
C MET A 144 7.68 7.65 -0.20
N THR A 145 6.65 7.30 0.57
CA THR A 145 6.78 6.60 1.86
C THR A 145 7.32 5.18 1.69
N ASN A 146 6.84 4.44 0.68
CA ASN A 146 7.36 3.11 0.37
C ASN A 146 8.84 3.18 -0.03
N LEU A 147 9.18 4.09 -0.95
CA LEU A 147 10.56 4.28 -1.39
C LEU A 147 11.44 4.67 -0.20
N ARG A 148 11.07 5.67 0.60
CA ARG A 148 11.86 6.11 1.77
C ARG A 148 12.18 4.98 2.73
N ASN A 149 11.22 4.10 3.01
CA ASN A 149 11.39 3.01 3.96
C ASN A 149 11.89 1.69 3.36
N GLY A 150 12.13 1.64 2.04
CA GLY A 150 12.49 0.40 1.36
C GLY A 150 11.37 -0.64 1.32
N TRP A 151 10.12 -0.21 1.55
CA TRP A 151 8.95 -1.07 1.46
C TRP A 151 8.58 -1.35 0.00
N ALA A 152 7.91 -2.48 -0.19
CA ALA A 152 7.15 -2.89 -1.33
C ALA A 152 6.45 -1.73 -1.99
N ASP A 153 6.86 -1.45 -3.23
CA ASP A 153 6.06 -0.68 -4.14
C ASP A 153 5.13 -1.63 -4.91
N PRO A 154 3.80 -1.52 -4.74
CA PRO A 154 2.82 -2.26 -5.55
C PRO A 154 2.98 -2.02 -7.05
N GLU A 155 3.59 -0.89 -7.44
CA GLU A 155 3.88 -0.51 -8.82
C GLU A 155 5.31 -0.84 -9.24
N ASP A 156 6.11 -1.50 -8.40
CA ASP A 156 7.43 -2.01 -8.80
C ASP A 156 7.25 -3.02 -9.94
N PRO A 157 7.87 -2.81 -11.12
CA PRO A 157 7.84 -3.80 -12.19
C PRO A 157 8.31 -5.19 -11.76
N ASN A 158 9.18 -5.28 -10.75
CA ASN A 158 9.64 -6.54 -10.16
C ASN A 158 8.61 -7.19 -9.20
N ARG A 159 7.58 -6.44 -8.75
CA ARG A 159 6.43 -6.96 -7.97
C ARG A 159 5.12 -7.00 -8.76
N ALA A 160 5.06 -6.34 -9.92
CA ALA A 160 3.93 -6.36 -10.84
C ALA A 160 3.79 -7.75 -11.49
N ARG A 161 3.45 -8.78 -10.72
CA ARG A 161 3.54 -10.21 -11.12
C ARG A 161 4.85 -10.48 -11.87
N VAL A 162 5.84 -11.06 -11.18
CA VAL A 162 7.13 -11.56 -11.72
C VAL A 162 6.97 -12.33 -13.05
N ARG A 163 5.76 -12.82 -13.35
CA ARG A 163 5.43 -13.47 -14.60
C ARG A 163 4.00 -13.17 -15.08
N SER A 164 3.86 -12.91 -16.38
CA SER A 164 2.59 -13.16 -17.08
C SER A 164 2.43 -14.68 -17.27
N PRO A 165 1.36 -15.32 -16.76
CA PRO A 165 1.08 -16.71 -17.12
C PRO A 165 1.05 -16.82 -18.64
N GLY A 166 1.78 -17.80 -19.18
CA GLY A 166 1.67 -18.10 -20.59
C GLY A 166 0.27 -18.67 -20.79
N GLU A 167 -0.46 -18.18 -21.78
CA GLU A 167 -1.71 -18.81 -22.20
C GLU A 167 -1.45 -20.30 -22.43
N ASN A 168 -2.20 -21.16 -21.73
CA ASN A 168 -2.16 -22.62 -21.83
C ASN A 168 -0.96 -23.38 -21.22
N GLU A 169 -0.33 -22.90 -20.14
CA GLU A 169 0.66 -23.70 -19.40
C GLU A 169 0.04 -24.58 -18.30
N SER A 170 0.46 -25.86 -18.20
CA SER A 170 -0.05 -26.78 -17.17
C SER A 170 0.37 -26.36 -15.75
N PRO A 171 -0.47 -26.61 -14.73
CA PRO A 171 -0.16 -26.22 -13.35
C PRO A 171 1.17 -26.77 -12.81
N SER A 172 1.55 -27.99 -13.21
CA SER A 172 2.82 -28.61 -12.82
C SER A 172 4.03 -27.86 -13.39
N ARG A 173 3.98 -27.45 -14.65
CA ARG A 173 5.08 -26.70 -15.28
C ARG A 173 5.19 -25.29 -14.71
N SER A 174 4.05 -24.67 -14.38
CA SER A 174 4.06 -23.37 -13.70
C SER A 174 4.71 -23.45 -12.32
N ARG A 175 4.40 -24.49 -11.53
CA ARG A 175 5.02 -24.73 -10.21
C ARG A 175 6.52 -24.98 -10.30
N GLU A 176 6.98 -25.73 -11.30
CA GLU A 176 8.42 -25.97 -11.46
C GLU A 176 9.18 -24.69 -11.82
N LYS A 177 8.59 -23.82 -12.67
CA LYS A 177 9.19 -22.50 -12.95
C LYS A 177 9.27 -21.63 -11.71
N GLU A 178 8.23 -21.62 -10.89
CA GLU A 178 8.17 -20.86 -9.63
C GLU A 178 9.25 -21.34 -8.67
N ARG A 179 9.32 -22.66 -8.43
CA ARG A 179 10.36 -23.28 -7.60
C ARG A 179 11.78 -22.91 -8.06
N LEU A 180 12.06 -22.98 -9.37
CA LEU A 180 13.38 -22.62 -9.91
C LEU A 180 13.70 -21.14 -9.71
N THR A 181 12.70 -20.28 -9.90
CA THR A 181 12.86 -18.84 -9.74
C THR A 181 13.15 -18.48 -8.28
N ASP A 182 12.42 -19.08 -7.33
CA ASP A 182 12.62 -18.84 -5.90
C ASP A 182 14.02 -19.27 -5.44
N LEU A 183 14.47 -20.45 -5.89
CA LEU A 183 15.82 -20.93 -5.61
C LEU A 183 16.90 -19.97 -6.12
N LEU A 184 16.76 -19.48 -7.36
CA LEU A 184 17.72 -18.57 -7.97
C LEU A 184 17.71 -17.20 -7.28
N ILE A 185 16.55 -16.70 -6.85
CA ILE A 185 16.44 -15.46 -6.08
C ILE A 185 17.18 -15.56 -4.75
N VAL A 186 17.10 -16.69 -4.04
CA VAL A 186 17.86 -16.90 -2.80
C VAL A 186 19.37 -16.79 -3.07
N ARG A 187 19.85 -17.45 -4.12
CA ARG A 187 21.28 -17.42 -4.49
C ARG A 187 21.77 -16.05 -4.96
N ILE A 188 20.92 -15.28 -5.62
CA ILE A 188 21.21 -13.88 -5.96
C ILE A 188 21.35 -13.03 -4.69
N LYS A 189 20.42 -13.18 -3.74
CA LYS A 189 20.47 -12.45 -2.45
C LYS A 189 21.70 -12.79 -1.62
N GLU A 190 22.21 -14.01 -1.74
CA GLU A 190 23.44 -14.46 -1.08
C GLU A 190 24.71 -14.05 -1.81
N GLY A 191 24.61 -13.31 -2.93
CA GLY A 191 25.77 -12.89 -3.73
C GLY A 191 26.47 -14.05 -4.44
N ARG A 192 25.75 -15.13 -4.76
CA ARG A 192 26.29 -16.28 -5.51
C ARG A 192 26.01 -16.22 -7.00
N ILE A 193 25.05 -15.39 -7.41
CA ILE A 193 24.67 -15.19 -8.80
C ILE A 193 24.67 -13.69 -9.08
N HIS A 194 25.56 -13.26 -9.99
CA HIS A 194 25.71 -11.86 -10.37
C HIS A 194 25.28 -11.57 -11.81
N ASP A 195 25.07 -12.59 -12.62
CA ASP A 195 24.78 -12.43 -14.04
C ASP A 195 24.05 -13.66 -14.58
N ARG A 196 23.72 -13.62 -15.87
CA ARG A 196 23.05 -14.73 -16.56
C ARG A 196 23.87 -16.02 -16.52
N LYS A 197 25.20 -15.93 -16.51
CA LYS A 197 26.06 -17.10 -16.45
C LYS A 197 25.88 -17.82 -15.10
N GLY A 198 25.86 -17.08 -13.99
CA GLY A 198 25.55 -17.63 -12.67
C GLY A 198 24.17 -18.28 -12.59
N VAL A 199 23.17 -17.73 -13.29
CA VAL A 199 21.84 -18.36 -13.41
C VAL A 199 21.92 -19.70 -14.14
N VAL A 200 22.63 -19.74 -15.27
CA VAL A 200 22.84 -20.97 -16.06
C VAL A 200 23.58 -22.03 -15.24
N ASP A 201 24.62 -21.65 -14.51
CA ASP A 201 25.41 -22.57 -13.71
C ASP A 201 24.61 -23.11 -12.52
N ALA A 202 23.84 -22.25 -11.84
CA ALA A 202 22.94 -22.68 -10.78
C ALA A 202 21.83 -23.62 -11.26
N LEU A 203 21.31 -23.43 -12.48
CA LEU A 203 20.34 -24.35 -13.08
C LEU A 203 20.98 -25.72 -13.38
N LYS A 204 22.21 -25.74 -13.90
CA LYS A 204 22.95 -26.99 -14.13
C LYS A 204 23.21 -27.77 -12.84
N GLU A 205 23.56 -27.08 -11.75
CA GLU A 205 23.72 -27.71 -10.43
C GLU A 205 22.43 -28.37 -9.91
N GLN A 206 21.26 -27.88 -10.35
CA GLN A 206 19.96 -28.50 -10.03
C GLN A 206 19.60 -29.66 -10.97
N GLY A 207 20.53 -30.12 -11.81
CA GLY A 207 20.34 -31.23 -12.73
C GLY A 207 19.59 -30.85 -14.01
N TYR A 208 19.54 -29.56 -14.36
CA TYR A 208 18.94 -29.11 -15.62
C TYR A 208 19.95 -29.03 -16.75
N GLU A 209 19.57 -29.57 -17.90
CA GLU A 209 20.22 -29.29 -19.18
C GLU A 209 19.72 -27.95 -19.71
N VAL A 210 20.65 -27.02 -19.94
CA VAL A 210 20.35 -25.71 -20.53
C VAL A 210 20.34 -25.85 -22.05
N GLY A 211 19.19 -25.58 -22.66
CA GLY A 211 18.97 -25.57 -24.10
C GLY A 211 19.20 -24.18 -24.70
N ARG A 212 18.24 -23.69 -25.50
CA ARG A 212 18.38 -22.43 -26.23
C ARG A 212 18.54 -21.23 -25.29
N LEU A 213 19.58 -20.45 -25.51
CA LEU A 213 19.78 -19.11 -24.96
C LEU A 213 19.38 -18.08 -26.03
N SER A 214 18.57 -17.10 -25.66
CA SER A 214 18.14 -15.98 -26.49
C SER A 214 18.22 -14.68 -25.69
N ALA A 215 18.15 -13.50 -26.32
CA ALA A 215 18.19 -12.21 -25.63
C ALA A 215 17.22 -12.15 -24.43
N ASP A 216 15.96 -12.58 -24.61
CA ASP A 216 14.93 -12.41 -23.58
C ASP A 216 14.65 -13.66 -22.72
N TYR A 217 15.24 -14.81 -23.05
CA TYR A 217 14.88 -16.07 -22.40
C TYR A 217 15.95 -17.14 -22.51
N LEU A 218 15.91 -18.11 -21.60
CA LEU A 218 16.63 -19.38 -21.71
C LEU A 218 15.66 -20.56 -21.60
N SER A 219 16.04 -21.70 -22.18
CA SER A 219 15.30 -22.95 -22.06
C SER A 219 16.07 -23.94 -21.20
N VAL A 220 15.40 -24.66 -20.31
CA VAL A 220 15.97 -25.74 -19.50
C VAL A 220 15.12 -27.00 -19.59
N LYS A 221 15.71 -28.18 -19.42
CA LYS A 221 14.98 -29.44 -19.32
C LYS A 221 15.68 -30.39 -18.36
N LYS A 222 14.94 -31.32 -17.75
CA LYS A 222 15.53 -32.51 -17.15
C LYS A 222 15.70 -33.59 -18.24
N PRO A 223 16.62 -34.56 -18.05
CA PRO A 223 16.73 -35.70 -18.97
C PRO A 223 15.37 -36.38 -19.17
N GLY A 224 14.93 -36.55 -20.41
CA GLY A 224 13.64 -37.14 -20.76
C GLY A 224 12.42 -36.21 -20.69
N GLU A 225 12.57 -34.94 -20.27
CA GLU A 225 11.45 -33.99 -20.17
C GLU A 225 11.38 -32.97 -21.32
N LYS A 226 10.18 -32.41 -21.53
CA LYS A 226 9.96 -31.33 -22.50
C LYS A 226 10.60 -30.01 -22.03
N PRO A 227 11.33 -29.28 -22.88
CA PRO A 227 11.97 -28.01 -22.53
C PRO A 227 11.03 -26.98 -21.91
N LEU A 228 11.47 -26.40 -20.81
CA LEU A 228 10.85 -25.34 -20.03
C LEU A 228 11.49 -24.01 -20.39
N ARG A 229 10.70 -23.07 -20.93
CA ARG A 229 11.17 -21.72 -21.26
C ARG A 229 11.03 -20.79 -20.05
N LEU A 230 12.14 -20.18 -19.65
CA LEU A 230 12.27 -19.19 -18.58
C LEU A 230 12.57 -17.83 -19.25
N LYS A 231 11.63 -16.89 -19.18
CA LYS A 231 11.66 -15.62 -19.93
C LYS A 231 11.73 -14.43 -18.96
N GLY A 232 12.50 -13.41 -19.33
CA GLY A 232 12.58 -12.12 -18.65
C GLY A 232 13.42 -12.12 -17.37
N GLY A 233 13.61 -10.93 -16.79
CA GLY A 233 14.32 -10.74 -15.52
C GLY A 233 15.71 -11.37 -15.51
N ILE A 234 15.95 -12.24 -14.54
CA ILE A 234 17.23 -12.94 -14.33
C ILE A 234 17.61 -13.91 -15.47
N PHE A 235 16.68 -14.21 -16.38
CA PHE A 235 16.89 -15.13 -17.49
C PHE A 235 17.28 -14.44 -18.81
N ALA A 236 17.22 -13.11 -18.87
CA ALA A 236 17.60 -12.32 -20.03
C ALA A 236 19.12 -12.17 -20.15
N GLU A 237 19.62 -11.96 -21.37
CA GLU A 237 21.04 -11.70 -21.68
C GLU A 237 21.58 -10.47 -20.96
N SER A 238 20.75 -9.43 -20.87
CA SER A 238 21.07 -8.19 -20.18
C SER A 238 21.09 -8.30 -18.66
N PHE A 239 20.89 -9.49 -18.08
CA PHE A 239 20.93 -9.64 -16.63
C PHE A 239 22.37 -9.50 -16.11
N SER A 240 22.58 -8.39 -15.42
CA SER A 240 23.73 -8.14 -14.54
C SER A 240 23.18 -7.59 -13.23
N LEU A 241 23.60 -8.16 -12.11
CA LEU A 241 23.20 -7.74 -10.78
C LEU A 241 23.69 -6.31 -10.52
N GLU A 242 24.96 -6.03 -10.82
CA GLU A 242 25.57 -4.72 -10.63
C GLU A 242 24.93 -3.64 -11.51
N GLU A 243 24.72 -3.92 -12.81
CA GLU A 243 24.06 -2.97 -13.71
C GLU A 243 22.59 -2.80 -13.32
N SER A 244 21.92 -3.89 -12.93
CA SER A 244 20.55 -3.81 -12.42
C SER A 244 20.49 -3.00 -11.13
N GLU A 245 21.47 -3.09 -10.25
CA GLU A 245 21.54 -2.33 -8.99
C GLU A 245 21.84 -0.86 -9.25
N LYS A 246 22.74 -0.52 -10.18
CA LYS A 246 23.01 0.86 -10.61
C LYS A 246 21.80 1.51 -11.27
N VAL A 247 21.17 0.82 -12.21
CA VAL A 247 19.92 1.28 -12.85
C VAL A 247 18.79 1.38 -11.82
N ARG A 248 18.66 0.41 -10.90
CA ARG A 248 17.64 0.44 -9.83
C ARG A 248 17.87 1.58 -8.85
N THR A 249 19.11 1.87 -8.48
CA THR A 249 19.42 2.97 -7.54
C THR A 249 19.18 4.33 -8.19
N ALA A 250 19.57 4.51 -9.45
CA ALA A 250 19.26 5.71 -10.23
C ALA A 250 17.74 5.89 -10.43
N ASP A 251 17.03 4.85 -10.89
CA ASP A 251 15.56 4.85 -11.02
C ASP A 251 14.87 5.14 -9.69
N ARG A 252 15.35 4.52 -8.60
CA ARG A 252 14.81 4.73 -7.25
C ARG A 252 15.00 6.17 -6.78
N ALA A 253 16.17 6.77 -7.01
CA ALA A 253 16.44 8.16 -6.65
C ALA A 253 15.53 9.13 -7.44
N GLU A 254 15.39 8.90 -8.75
CA GLU A 254 14.50 9.70 -9.60
C GLU A 254 13.04 9.57 -9.17
N ARG A 255 12.55 8.34 -8.99
CA ARG A 255 11.20 8.04 -8.53
C ARG A 255 10.92 8.64 -7.16
N LEU A 256 11.88 8.58 -6.24
CA LEU A 256 11.76 9.20 -4.93
C LEU A 256 11.65 10.73 -5.07
N GLY A 257 12.50 11.35 -5.87
CA GLY A 257 12.43 12.80 -6.15
C GLY A 257 11.09 13.22 -6.75
N LYS A 258 10.56 12.46 -7.71
CA LYS A 258 9.23 12.69 -8.30
C LYS A 258 8.11 12.51 -7.27
N ALA A 259 8.17 11.46 -6.45
CA ALA A 259 7.16 11.19 -5.43
C ALA A 259 7.17 12.24 -4.30
N ILE A 260 8.33 12.72 -3.87
CA ILE A 260 8.46 13.82 -2.91
C ILE A 260 7.78 15.08 -3.44
N ARG A 261 8.09 15.48 -4.68
CA ARG A 261 7.45 16.65 -5.32
C ARG A 261 5.94 16.46 -5.45
N GLY A 262 5.49 15.27 -5.90
CA GLY A 262 4.08 14.93 -6.02
C GLY A 262 3.33 15.02 -4.69
N SER A 263 3.91 14.45 -3.63
CA SER A 263 3.39 14.46 -2.26
C SER A 263 3.28 15.88 -1.69
N ALA A 264 4.31 16.72 -1.89
CA ALA A 264 4.26 18.12 -1.48
C ALA A 264 3.16 18.92 -2.23
N LEU A 265 3.05 18.73 -3.55
CA LEU A 265 1.99 19.35 -4.35
C LEU A 265 0.59 18.85 -3.94
N ALA A 266 0.46 17.59 -3.55
CA ALA A 266 -0.78 17.01 -3.05
C ALA A 266 -1.23 17.68 -1.76
N ARG A 267 -0.33 17.80 -0.77
CA ARG A 267 -0.61 18.53 0.48
C ARG A 267 -1.06 19.97 0.22
N GLY A 268 -0.31 20.72 -0.59
CA GLY A 268 -0.67 22.11 -0.90
C GLY A 268 -2.00 22.24 -1.67
N ARG A 269 -2.34 21.31 -2.59
CA ARG A 269 -3.66 21.30 -3.26
C ARG A 269 -4.78 21.06 -2.26
N ARG A 270 -4.58 20.10 -1.34
CA ARG A 270 -5.54 19.69 -0.33
C ARG A 270 -5.83 20.81 0.66
N GLU A 271 -4.77 21.42 1.21
CA GLU A 271 -4.88 22.58 2.11
C GLU A 271 -5.64 23.73 1.43
N ARG A 272 -5.30 24.08 0.18
CA ARG A 272 -6.02 25.12 -0.57
C ARG A 272 -7.48 24.78 -0.80
N GLN A 273 -7.80 23.54 -1.16
CA GLN A 273 -9.19 23.10 -1.37
C GLN A 273 -10.01 23.19 -0.08
N THR A 274 -9.41 22.77 1.04
CA THR A 274 -10.01 22.84 2.37
C THR A 274 -10.21 24.30 2.77
N GLN A 275 -9.19 25.13 2.66
CA GLN A 275 -9.26 26.57 2.97
C GLN A 275 -10.33 27.29 2.14
N ALA A 276 -10.35 27.09 0.82
CA ALA A 276 -11.35 27.72 -0.06
C ALA A 276 -12.79 27.34 0.33
N ARG A 277 -13.02 26.09 0.78
CA ARG A 277 -14.33 25.67 1.29
C ARG A 277 -14.71 26.41 2.57
N TYR A 278 -13.77 26.58 3.50
CA TYR A 278 -14.03 27.29 4.76
C TYR A 278 -14.18 28.80 4.59
N GLU A 279 -13.45 29.42 3.67
CA GLU A 279 -13.58 30.85 3.35
C GLU A 279 -14.92 31.15 2.65
N THR A 280 -15.31 30.31 1.70
CA THR A 280 -16.62 30.41 1.02
C THR A 280 -17.75 30.34 2.04
N VAL A 281 -17.67 29.40 2.98
CA VAL A 281 -18.63 29.24 4.08
C VAL A 281 -18.74 30.51 4.94
N ARG A 282 -17.61 31.09 5.34
CA ARG A 282 -17.59 32.31 6.16
C ARG A 282 -18.19 33.51 5.42
N GLY A 283 -17.96 33.61 4.11
CA GLY A 283 -18.54 34.66 3.27
C GLY A 283 -20.06 34.57 3.13
N THR A 284 -20.61 33.35 3.03
CA THR A 284 -22.07 33.14 2.95
C THR A 284 -22.77 33.46 4.27
N GLU A 285 -22.21 33.02 5.39
CA GLU A 285 -22.77 33.29 6.73
C GLU A 285 -22.77 34.79 7.08
N ILE A 286 -21.75 35.55 6.64
CA ILE A 286 -21.72 37.01 6.81
C ILE A 286 -22.81 37.68 5.97
N ARG A 287 -23.01 37.26 4.71
CA ARG A 287 -24.05 37.82 3.83
C ARG A 287 -25.47 37.56 4.32
N GLU A 288 -25.73 36.36 4.85
CA GLU A 288 -27.05 36.04 5.43
C GLU A 288 -27.35 36.85 6.69
N LYS A 289 -26.34 37.13 7.53
CA LYS A 289 -26.51 38.00 8.71
C LYS A 289 -26.73 39.47 8.34
N VAL A 290 -26.14 39.94 7.24
CA VAL A 290 -26.30 41.33 6.76
C VAL A 290 -27.65 41.53 6.06
N ASN A 291 -28.21 40.49 5.42
CA ASN A 291 -29.51 40.59 4.74
C ASN A 291 -30.73 40.36 5.68
N ASN A 292 -30.51 39.79 6.87
CA ASN A 292 -31.55 39.50 7.85
C ASN A 292 -31.52 40.43 9.09
N GLY A 293 -30.70 41.48 9.06
CA GLY A 293 -30.64 42.53 10.10
C GLY A 293 -31.02 43.88 9.51
#